data_AF-A0A8S0FQS4-F1
#
_entry.id   AF-A0A8S0FQS4-F1
#
_cell.length_a   1.000
_cell.length_b   1.000
_cell.length_c   1.000
_cell.angle_alpha   90.00
_cell.angle_beta   90.00
_cell.angle_gamma   90.00
#
_symmetry.space_group_name_H-M   'P 1'
#
loop_
_entity.id
_entity.type
_entity.pdbx_description
1 polymer ?
#
loop_
_entity_poly.entity_id
_entity_poly.type
_entity_poly.pdbx_seq_one_letter_code
_entity_poly.pdbx_strand_id
1 'polypeptide(L)' 'MNVFIAPKVPATAPAVVAGLGLAICLNIVEAHNGRIIAAHSPFGGLSITVELPLERDLQREV' A
#
# COMPACT_ATOMS: atom_id res chain seq x y z
N MET A 1 17.04 14.77 16.08
CA MET A 1 15.60 14.63 15.78
C MET A 1 15.34 13.14 15.66
N ASN A 2 14.85 12.51 16.73
CA ASN A 2 14.63 11.06 16.72
C ASN A 2 13.23 10.78 16.16
N VAL A 3 13.17 9.92 15.15
CA VAL A 3 11.92 9.37 14.61
C VAL A 3 11.63 8.09 15.38
N PHE A 4 10.56 8.11 16.18
CA PHE A 4 10.05 6.95 16.92
C PHE A 4 8.75 6.50 16.22
N ILE A 5 8.81 5.40 15.50
CA ILE A 5 7.62 4.75 14.92
C ILE A 5 7.20 3.66 15.89
N ALA A 6 6.06 3.81 16.55
CA ALA A 6 5.45 2.72 17.30
C ALA A 6 4.73 1.79 16.28
N PRO A 7 5.16 0.54 16.11
CA PRO A 7 4.51 -0.36 15.18
C PRO A 7 3.28 -0.98 15.85
N LYS A 8 2.11 -0.79 15.25
CA LYS A 8 0.96 -1.69 15.43
C LYS A 8 0.74 -2.48 14.14
N VAL A 9 1.79 -3.15 13.67
CA VAL A 9 1.72 -4.08 12.53
C VAL A 9 2.03 -5.48 13.07
N PRO A 10 1.20 -6.50 12.80
CA PRO A 10 1.48 -7.88 13.21
C PRO A 10 2.82 -8.36 12.62
N ALA A 11 3.60 -9.05 13.46
CA ALA A 11 5.04 -9.28 13.35
C ALA A 11 5.51 -10.24 12.22
N THR A 12 4.90 -10.23 11.03
CA THR A 12 5.25 -11.17 9.95
C THR A 12 5.36 -10.54 8.55
N ALA A 13 5.42 -9.20 8.40
CA ALA A 13 5.59 -8.55 7.09
C ALA A 13 6.92 -7.76 7.01
N PRO A 14 7.67 -7.86 5.89
CA PRO A 14 8.93 -7.14 5.73
C PRO A 14 8.68 -5.62 5.68
N ALA A 15 9.13 -4.90 6.70
CA ALA A 15 9.08 -3.45 6.75
C ALA A 15 10.18 -2.85 5.86
N VAL A 16 9.85 -2.57 4.61
CA VAL A 16 10.69 -1.78 3.70
C VAL A 16 10.53 -0.31 4.08
N VAL A 17 11.65 0.42 4.12
CA VAL A 17 11.68 1.86 4.45
C VAL A 17 10.85 2.62 3.42
N ALA A 18 9.62 2.96 3.79
CA ALA A 18 8.76 3.81 3.00
C ALA A 18 9.29 5.24 3.05
N GLY A 19 9.95 5.70 1.98
CA GLY A 19 10.11 7.14 1.76
C GLY A 19 8.73 7.83 1.75
N LEU A 20 8.69 9.17 1.88
CA LEU A 20 7.44 9.95 1.94
C LEU A 20 6.38 9.52 0.91
N GLY A 21 6.79 9.17 -0.31
CA GLY A 21 5.89 8.69 -1.36
C GLY A 21 5.17 7.38 -1.02
N LEU A 22 5.84 6.41 -0.40
CA LEU A 22 5.21 5.13 -0.03
C LEU A 22 4.25 5.30 1.17
N ALA A 23 4.52 6.25 2.07
CA ALA A 23 3.58 6.61 3.12
C ALA A 23 2.28 7.23 2.57
N ILE A 24 2.38 8.08 1.54
CA ILE A 24 1.20 8.62 0.85
C ILE A 24 0.42 7.50 0.15
N CYS A 25 1.10 6.62 -0.59
CA CYS A 25 0.45 5.50 -1.26
C CYS A 25 -0.26 4.57 -0.26
N LEU A 26 0.35 4.29 0.90
CA LEU A 26 -0.27 3.50 1.95
C LEU A 26 -1.58 4.14 2.43
N ASN A 27 -1.55 5.43 2.79
CA ASN A 27 -2.74 6.14 3.24
C ASN A 27 -3.88 6.12 2.22
N ILE A 28 -3.57 6.32 0.93
CA ILE A 28 -4.56 6.27 -0.14
C ILE A 28 -5.17 4.87 -0.23
N VAL A 29 -4.33 3.84 -0.29
CA VAL A 29 -4.79 2.45 -0.44
C VAL A 29 -5.61 2.00 0.77
N GLU A 30 -5.21 2.35 1.99
CA GLU A 30 -5.97 2.08 3.21
C GLU A 30 -7.32 2.80 3.22
N ALA A 31 -7.37 4.07 2.81
CA ALA A 31 -8.62 4.84 2.73
C ALA A 31 -9.63 4.22 1.75
N HIS A 32 -9.16 3.52 0.72
CA HIS A 32 -9.97 2.81 -0.25
C HIS A 32 -10.20 1.33 0.10
N ASN A 33 -9.91 0.89 1.34
CA ASN A 33 -10.01 -0.51 1.79
C ASN A 33 -9.22 -1.49 0.88
N GLY A 34 -8.15 -0.99 0.29
CA GLY A 34 -7.27 -1.76 -0.57
C GLY A 34 -6.07 -2.34 0.16
N ARG A 35 -5.16 -2.93 -0.61
CA ARG A 35 -3.91 -3.50 -0.13
C ARG A 35 -2.74 -3.12 -1.02
N ILE A 36 -1.60 -2.81 -0.40
CA ILE A 36 -0.33 -2.51 -1.09
C ILE A 36 0.73 -3.54 -0.71
N ILE A 37 1.48 -4.03 -1.69
CA ILE A 37 2.51 -5.07 -1.54
C ILE A 37 3.78 -4.57 -2.23
N ALA A 38 4.90 -4.61 -1.51
CA ALA A 38 6.21 -4.31 -2.06
C ALA A 38 7.05 -5.59 -2.14
N ALA A 39 7.55 -5.91 -3.33
CA ALA A 39 8.35 -7.10 -3.60
C ALA A 39 9.52 -6.78 -4.54
N HIS A 40 10.52 -7.67 -4.58
CA HIS A 40 11.56 -7.59 -5.60
C HIS A 40 11.01 -8.00 -6.97
N SER A 41 11.30 -7.20 -8.00
CA SER A 41 10.95 -7.54 -9.38
C SER A 41 11.93 -8.60 -9.92
N PRO A 42 11.46 -9.62 -10.66
CA PRO A 42 12.33 -10.60 -11.31
C PRO A 42 13.26 -9.99 -12.37
N PHE A 43 12.97 -8.77 -12.83
CA PHE A 43 13.82 -8.01 -13.77
C PHE A 43 14.75 -6.99 -13.08
N GLY A 44 14.82 -7.03 -11.73
CA GLY A 44 15.55 -6.06 -10.92
C GLY A 44 14.70 -4.85 -10.50
N GLY A 45 15.07 -4.24 -9.37
CA GLY A 45 14.35 -3.10 -8.78
C GLY A 45 13.18 -3.50 -7.87
N LEU A 46 12.18 -2.62 -7.78
CA LEU A 46 11.03 -2.70 -6.87
C LEU A 46 9.74 -2.94 -7.67
N SER A 47 8.99 -3.98 -7.29
CA SER A 47 7.62 -4.22 -7.75
C SER A 47 6.66 -3.78 -6.65
N ILE A 48 5.73 -2.90 -6.99
CA ILE A 48 4.62 -2.51 -6.11
C ILE A 48 3.31 -3.01 -6.73
N THR A 49 2.54 -3.78 -5.96
CA THR A 49 1.20 -4.23 -6.34
C THR A 49 0.18 -3.54 -5.46
N VAL A 50 -0.85 -2.97 -6.07
CA VAL A 50 -1.98 -2.33 -5.38
C VAL A 50 -3.27 -3.05 -5.77
N GLU A 51 -4.00 -3.50 -4.77
CA GLU A 51 -5.28 -4.20 -4.90
C GLU A 51 -6.37 -3.27 -4.34
N LEU A 52 -7.38 -2.91 -5.13
CA LEU A 52 -8.51 -2.10 -4.71
C LEU A 52 -9.82 -2.85 -4.96
N PRO A 53 -10.84 -2.68 -4.11
CA PRO A 53 -12.17 -3.22 -4.37
C PRO A 53 -12.77 -2.57 -5.63
N LEU A 54 -13.35 -3.41 -6.51
CA LEU A 54 -14.11 -2.95 -7.66
C LEU A 54 -15.51 -2.51 -7.18
N GLU A 55 -15.71 -1.21 -6.97
CA GLU A 55 -17.06 -0.66 -6.86
C GLU A 55 -17.75 -0.84 -8.20
N ARG A 56 -18.70 -1.78 -8.26
CA ARG A 56 -19.62 -1.89 -9.39
C ARG A 56 -20.56 -0.70 -9.32
N ASP A 57 -20.25 0.36 -10.06
CA ASP A 57 -21.22 1.39 -10.38
C ASP A 57 -22.26 0.78 -11.34
N LEU A 58 -23.27 0.13 -10.78
CA LEU A 58 -24.42 -0.44 -11.49
C LEU A 58 -25.52 0.61 -11.74
N GLN A 59 -25.18 1.92 -11.69
CA GLN A 59 -26.13 3.01 -11.90
C GLN A 59 -25.72 3.95 -13.05
N ARG A 60 -25.38 3.37 -14.20
CA ARG A 60 -25.48 4.09 -15.48
C ARG A 60 -26.64 3.53 -16.27
N GLU A 61 -27.84 3.94 -15.86
CA GLU A 61 -29.02 3.93 -16.71
C GLU A 61 -29.37 5.41 -16.93
N VAL A 62 -29.06 5.90 -18.13
CA VAL A 62 -29.50 7.20 -18.67
C VAL A 62 -30.28 6.91 -19.94
#